data_AF-A0A699TXA2-F1
#
_entry.id   AF-A0A699TXA2-F1
#
_cell.length_a   1.000
_cell.length_b   1.000
_cell.length_c   1.000
_cell.angle_alpha   90.00
_cell.angle_beta   90.00
_cell.angle_gamma   90.00
#
_symmetry.space_group_name_H-M   'P 1'
#
loop_
_entity.id
_entity.type
_entity.pdbx_description
1 polymer ?
#
loop_
_entity_poly.entity_id
_entity_poly.type
_entity_poly.pdbx_seq_one_letter_code
_entity_poly.pdbx_strand_id
1 'polypeptide(L)' 'KKGYVAPRFEQEDISLVDVDAIFNEASESPILVVERRDERPAQPVTMNAFELISKSQGLNLSSLFEKQM' A
#
# COMPACT_ATOMS: atom_id res chain seq x y z
N LYS A 1 -17.04 47.90 17.47
CA LYS A 1 -17.41 47.99 16.04
C LYS A 1 -18.68 48.85 15.91
N LYS A 2 -18.56 50.16 15.67
CA LYS A 2 -19.74 51.00 15.38
C LYS A 2 -20.00 50.96 13.87
N GLY A 3 -21.23 50.63 13.46
CA GLY A 3 -21.65 50.67 12.06
C GLY A 3 -21.55 49.37 11.25
N TYR A 4 -21.26 48.22 11.88
CA TYR A 4 -21.34 46.94 11.16
C TYR A 4 -22.80 46.50 11.05
N VAL A 5 -23.28 46.31 9.83
CA VAL A 5 -24.54 45.65 9.52
C VAL A 5 -24.19 44.31 8.89
N ALA A 6 -24.63 43.22 9.51
CA ALA A 6 -24.42 41.89 8.98
C ALA A 6 -25.21 41.73 7.67
N PRO A 7 -24.60 41.16 6.61
CA PRO A 7 -25.34 40.84 5.40
C PRO A 7 -26.45 39.84 5.72
N ARG A 8 -27.63 40.08 5.14
CA ARG A 8 -28.73 39.12 5.12
C ARG A 8 -28.66 38.38 3.80
N PHE A 9 -28.59 37.06 3.88
CA PHE A 9 -28.64 36.18 2.71
C PHE A 9 -30.02 35.52 2.66
N GLU A 10 -30.50 35.29 1.45
CA GLU A 10 -31.66 34.43 1.25
C GLU A 10 -31.27 32.99 1.52
N GLN A 11 -32.19 32.24 2.11
CA GLN A 11 -31.97 30.83 2.40
C GLN A 11 -32.37 30.06 1.15
N GLU A 12 -31.41 29.84 0.26
CA GLU A 12 -31.61 29.04 -0.94
C GLU A 12 -31.84 27.57 -0.56
N ASP A 13 -32.77 26.91 -1.26
CA ASP A 13 -32.97 25.47 -1.14
C ASP A 13 -31.84 24.77 -1.91
N ILE A 14 -30.78 24.41 -1.18
CA ILE A 14 -29.56 23.86 -1.77
C ILE A 14 -29.80 22.37 -2.06
N SER A 15 -29.92 22.02 -3.34
CA SER A 15 -29.94 20.63 -3.80
C SER A 15 -28.55 20.01 -3.67
N LEU A 16 -28.41 18.97 -2.83
CA LEU A 16 -27.16 18.22 -2.67
C LEU A 16 -26.94 17.15 -3.75
N VAL A 17 -27.85 17.03 -4.71
CA VAL A 17 -27.83 16.01 -5.78
C VAL A 17 -26.53 16.05 -6.58
N ASP A 18 -26.01 17.24 -6.86
CA ASP A 18 -24.77 17.41 -7.65
C ASP A 18 -23.53 16.98 -6.86
N VAL A 19 -23.54 17.14 -5.53
CA VAL A 19 -22.44 16.73 -4.65
C VAL A 19 -22.36 15.21 -4.60
N ASP A 20 -23.51 14.54 -4.42
CA ASP A 20 -23.59 13.08 -4.40
C ASP A 20 -23.17 12.48 -5.74
N ALA A 21 -23.54 13.10 -6.87
CA ALA A 21 -23.15 12.63 -8.20
C ALA A 21 -21.62 12.64 -8.41
N ILE A 22 -20.92 13.71 -7.99
CA ILE A 22 -19.46 13.85 -8.15
C ILE A 22 -18.69 12.76 -7.38
N PHE A 23 -19.14 12.42 -6.17
CA PHE A 23 -18.45 11.44 -5.33
C PHE A 23 -18.84 10.00 -5.64
N ASN A 24 -20.06 9.75 -6.13
CA ASN A 24 -20.50 8.40 -6.51
C ASN A 24 -19.79 7.90 -7.78
N GLU A 25 -19.54 8.77 -8.76
CA GLU A 25 -18.79 8.40 -9.98
C GLU A 25 -17.35 7.98 -9.65
N ALA A 26 -16.73 8.58 -8.63
CA ALA A 26 -15.39 8.23 -8.18
C ALA A 26 -15.31 6.88 -7.45
N SER A 27 -16.43 6.36 -6.95
CA SER A 27 -16.49 5.06 -6.26
C SER A 27 -16.50 3.87 -7.22
N GLU A 28 -17.05 4.04 -8.42
CA GLU A 28 -17.10 3.02 -9.48
C GLU A 28 -15.99 3.18 -10.54
N SER A 29 -15.26 4.31 -10.50
CA SER A 29 -14.17 4.60 -11.42
C SER A 29 -12.94 3.72 -11.13
N PRO A 30 -12.32 3.06 -12.15
CA PRO A 30 -11.03 2.38 -12.03
C PRO A 30 -9.83 3.34 -11.82
N ILE A 31 -10.10 4.63 -11.58
CA ILE A 31 -9.13 5.71 -11.37
C ILE A 31 -8.51 5.63 -9.97
N LEU A 32 -9.15 4.96 -9.02
CA LEU A 32 -8.59 4.71 -7.68
C LEU A 32 -7.54 3.60 -7.72
N VAL A 33 -6.36 3.94 -8.25
CA VAL A 33 -5.16 3.11 -8.15
C VAL A 33 -4.63 3.23 -6.73
N VAL A 34 -4.93 2.24 -5.89
CA VAL A 34 -4.29 2.06 -4.58
C VAL A 34 -3.11 1.10 -4.75
N GLU A 35 -1.96 1.40 -4.14
CA GLU A 35 -0.87 0.42 -4.05
C GLU A 35 -1.40 -0.86 -3.40
N ARG A 36 -1.40 -1.98 -4.14
CA ARG A 36 -1.62 -3.30 -3.55
C ARG A 36 -0.42 -3.62 -2.67
N ARG A 37 -0.62 -3.61 -1.35
CA ARG A 37 0.37 -4.03 -0.36
C ARG A 37 0.34 -5.53 -0.09
N ASP A 38 -0.52 -6.26 -0.78
CA ASP A 38 -0.59 -7.71 -0.68
C ASP A 38 0.41 -8.34 -1.65
N GLU A 39 1.26 -9.18 -1.08
CA GLU A 39 2.32 -9.96 -1.74
C GLU A 39 3.57 -9.14 -2.13
N ARG A 40 4.17 -8.44 -1.16
CA ARG A 40 5.64 -8.40 -1.20
C ARG A 40 6.09 -9.87 -1.19
N PRO A 41 6.90 -10.35 -2.16
CA PRO A 41 7.53 -11.64 -2.02
C PRO A 41 8.18 -11.63 -0.64
N ALA A 42 7.92 -12.67 0.15
CA ALA A 42 8.40 -12.80 1.53
C ALA A 42 9.80 -12.20 1.58
N GLN A 43 9.96 -11.12 2.36
CA GLN A 43 11.21 -10.36 2.32
C GLN A 43 12.37 -11.34 2.36
N PRO A 44 13.37 -11.20 1.46
CA PRO A 44 14.49 -12.12 1.43
C PRO A 44 14.97 -12.32 2.86
N VAL A 45 15.05 -13.58 3.29
CA VAL A 45 15.47 -13.90 4.66
C VAL A 45 16.75 -13.11 4.92
N THR A 46 16.74 -12.24 5.92
CA THR A 46 17.92 -11.45 6.27
C THR A 46 18.97 -12.44 6.74
N MET A 47 20.02 -12.63 5.94
CA MET A 47 21.14 -13.50 6.28
C MET A 47 22.38 -12.67 6.54
N ASN A 48 23.08 -12.97 7.63
CA ASN A 48 24.38 -12.36 7.92
C ASN A 48 25.48 -12.94 7.00
N ALA A 49 26.66 -12.30 7.00
CA ALA A 49 27.77 -12.73 6.15
C ALA A 49 28.24 -14.17 6.43
N PHE A 50 28.26 -14.60 7.70
CA PHE A 50 28.64 -15.97 8.06
C PHE A 50 27.63 -17.00 7.56
N GLU A 51 26.34 -16.68 7.65
CA GLU A 51 25.27 -17.52 7.12
C GLU A 51 25.41 -17.69 5.60
N LEU A 52 25.73 -16.63 4.86
CA LEU A 52 26.00 -16.73 3.42
C LEU A 52 27.24 -17.59 3.11
N ILE A 53 28.34 -17.37 3.82
CA ILE A 53 29.60 -18.12 3.62
C ILE A 53 29.38 -19.62 3.87
N SER A 54 28.65 -19.98 4.94
CA SER A 54 28.36 -21.38 5.29
C SER A 54 27.60 -22.18 4.23
N LYS A 55 26.93 -21.51 3.27
CA LYS A 55 26.21 -22.16 2.17
C LYS A 55 27.12 -22.54 0.98
N SER A 56 28.40 -22.14 1.01
CA SER A 56 29.36 -22.50 -0.04
C SER A 56 29.54 -24.00 -0.16
N GLN A 57 29.51 -24.53 -1.39
CA GLN A 57 29.74 -25.96 -1.66
C GLN A 57 31.12 -26.43 -1.18
N GLY A 58 32.12 -25.55 -1.15
CA GLY A 58 33.45 -25.89 -0.63
C GLY A 58 33.49 -26.15 0.87
N LEU A 59 32.47 -25.70 1.62
CA LEU A 59 32.31 -25.98 3.05
C LEU A 59 31.29 -27.12 3.31
N ASN A 60 30.64 -27.63 2.26
CA ASN A 60 29.66 -28.70 2.37
C ASN A 60 30.34 -30.07 2.28
N LEU A 61 30.47 -30.74 3.42
CA LEU A 61 31.08 -32.08 3.50
C LEU A 61 30.10 -33.23 3.20
N SER A 62 28.84 -32.94 2.86
CA SER A 62 27.81 -33.98 2.68
C SER A 62 28.20 -35.01 1.62
N SER A 63 28.90 -34.59 0.58
CA SER A 63 29.38 -35.46 -0.51
C SER A 63 30.36 -36.54 -0.04
N LEU A 64 31.08 -36.34 1.08
CA LEU A 64 32.00 -37.33 1.65
C LEU A 64 31.26 -38.50 2.33
N PHE A 65 29.97 -38.31 2.63
CA PHE A 65 29.13 -39.27 3.33
C PHE A 65 28.02 -39.84 2.45
N GLU A 66 28.03 -39.52 1.15
CA GLU A 66 27.09 -40.12 0.20
C GLU A 66 27.36 -41.63 0.12
N LYS A 67 26.36 -42.43 0.51
CA LYS A 67 26.44 -43.89 0.43
C LYS A 67 26.53 -44.28 -1.05
N GLN A 68 27.56 -45.03 -1.43
CA GLN A 68 27.59 -45.65 -2.75
C GLN A 68 26.37 -46.59 -2.86
N MET A 69 25.45 -46.23 -3.75
CA MET A 69 24.34 -47.07 -4.18
C MET A 69 24.83 -48.09 -5.20
#